data_AF-A0A2A5M3W8-F1
#
_entry.id   AF-A0A2A5M3W8-F1
#
_cell.length_a   1.000
_cell.length_b   1.000
_cell.length_c   1.000
_cell.angle_alpha   90.00
_cell.angle_beta   90.00
_cell.angle_gamma   90.00
#
_symmetry.space_group_name_H-M   'P 1'
#
loop_
_entity.id
_entity.type
_entity.pdbx_description
1 polymer ?
#
loop_
_entity_poly.entity_id
_entity_poly.type
_entity_poly.pdbx_seq_one_letter_code
_entity_poly.pdbx_strand_id
1 'polypeptide(L)'
;MKEFIQILKENDLLRVIEEPVDVDLEIAHLAYIEAKKGEKGKALLFKNPIDKKLNKQYKFPVLMNTFCNEKALNLAFGRDYEEVAEEISKLTKLHIPTSFKAKMDFFMNLLSFKNVPPKRLKKNKALYDYEILNSLEELPVLRTWEDDAGKFITMGQVYTQNLDKTQNNLGMYRLQMSDKNELLMHWQIHKDGANFYHEYKNAGFKKMPVSIAIGGDPLYIWCSQAPLPKGIFELLLYGFIKKTPAKLTPCENGIFVPYDSDVVIEGYVDLEEFKIEGPFGDHTGFYTPAELFPVMKVEKIYAKKDAIYQATVVGKPPLEDK
;
A
#
# COMPACT_ATOMS: atom_id res chain seq x y z
N MET A 1 1.63 4.74 -10.98
CA MET A 1 1.29 6.04 -10.37
C MET A 1 1.23 7.21 -11.36
N LYS A 2 2.23 7.41 -12.24
CA LYS A 2 2.27 8.57 -13.15
C LYS A 2 1.01 8.81 -13.98
N GLU A 3 0.43 7.75 -14.54
CA GLU A 3 -0.82 7.83 -15.30
C GLU A 3 -1.96 8.39 -14.43
N PHE A 4 -2.04 7.98 -13.16
CA PHE A 4 -3.05 8.49 -12.24
C PHE A 4 -2.82 9.96 -11.86
N ILE A 5 -1.57 10.38 -11.67
CA ILE A 5 -1.24 11.81 -11.48
C ILE A 5 -1.72 12.65 -12.66
N GLN A 6 -1.56 12.15 -13.88
CA GLN A 6 -2.04 12.84 -15.08
C GLN A 6 -3.58 12.91 -15.10
N ILE A 7 -4.28 11.82 -14.73
CA ILE A 7 -5.74 11.80 -14.58
C ILE A 7 -6.21 12.83 -13.55
N LEU A 8 -5.55 12.91 -12.39
CA LEU A 8 -5.86 13.90 -11.36
C LEU A 8 -5.68 15.33 -11.88
N LYS A 9 -4.59 15.58 -12.61
CA LYS A 9 -4.30 16.90 -13.23
C LYS A 9 -5.37 17.30 -14.24
N GLU A 10 -5.75 16.40 -15.15
CA GLU A 10 -6.78 16.64 -16.17
C GLU A 10 -8.16 16.91 -15.59
N ASN A 11 -8.41 16.45 -14.36
CA ASN A 11 -9.69 16.58 -13.66
C ASN A 11 -9.73 17.73 -12.63
N ASP A 12 -8.69 18.58 -12.58
CA ASP A 12 -8.50 19.64 -11.58
C ASP A 12 -8.44 19.13 -10.11
N LEU A 13 -7.95 17.91 -9.92
CA LEU A 13 -7.83 17.23 -8.62
C LEU A 13 -6.40 17.21 -8.07
N LEU A 14 -5.45 17.84 -8.76
CA LEU A 14 -4.04 17.87 -8.37
C LEU A 14 -3.58 19.31 -8.13
N ARG A 15 -2.85 19.52 -7.03
CA ARG A 15 -2.03 20.70 -6.80
C ARG A 15 -0.56 20.28 -6.78
N VAL A 16 0.25 20.94 -7.60
CA VAL A 16 1.71 20.73 -7.63
C VAL A 16 2.38 21.80 -6.79
N ILE A 17 3.29 21.39 -5.93
CA ILE A 17 4.08 22.25 -5.04
C ILE A 17 5.53 22.10 -5.48
N GLU A 18 6.09 23.18 -6.03
CA GLU A 18 7.45 23.23 -6.57
C GLU A 18 8.47 23.70 -5.53
N GLU A 19 8.01 24.39 -4.49
CA GLU A 19 8.85 24.84 -3.40
C GLU A 19 9.47 23.66 -2.65
N PRO A 20 10.70 23.79 -2.12
CA PRO A 20 11.26 22.81 -1.19
C PRO A 20 10.42 22.74 0.10
N VAL A 21 9.95 21.53 0.45
CA VAL A 21 9.11 21.30 1.64
C VAL A 21 9.69 20.15 2.47
N ASP A 22 9.73 20.32 3.78
CA ASP A 22 10.33 19.34 4.70
C ASP A 22 9.49 18.05 4.84
N VAL A 23 10.16 16.89 4.81
CA VAL A 23 9.58 15.58 5.14
C VAL A 23 9.28 15.44 6.63
N ASP A 24 9.89 16.28 7.47
CA ASP A 24 9.60 16.38 8.89
C ASP A 24 8.47 17.40 9.12
N LEU A 25 7.26 16.90 9.39
CA LEU A 25 6.03 17.65 9.69
C LEU A 25 5.43 18.47 8.55
N GLU A 26 6.22 19.19 7.74
CA GLU A 26 5.69 20.20 6.82
C GLU A 26 4.81 19.61 5.70
N ILE A 27 5.32 18.61 4.97
CA ILE A 27 4.54 17.91 3.92
C ILE A 27 3.25 17.33 4.51
N ALA A 28 3.36 16.65 5.66
CA ALA A 28 2.22 16.04 6.33
C ALA A 28 1.18 17.07 6.78
N HIS A 29 1.63 18.21 7.32
CA HIS A 29 0.76 19.28 7.79
C HIS A 29 0.00 19.96 6.63
N LEU A 30 0.68 20.21 5.51
CA LEU A 30 0.03 20.76 4.31
C LEU A 30 -1.01 19.80 3.74
N ALA A 31 -0.68 18.50 3.69
CA ALA A 31 -1.63 17.45 3.28
C ALA A 31 -2.83 17.37 4.24
N TYR A 32 -2.59 17.47 5.55
CA TYR A 32 -3.64 17.48 6.57
C TYR A 32 -4.60 18.64 6.38
N ILE A 33 -4.10 19.87 6.19
CA ILE A 33 -4.94 21.05 5.93
C ILE A 33 -5.75 20.89 4.64
N GLU A 34 -5.14 20.36 3.58
CA GLU A 34 -5.83 20.14 2.31
C GLU A 34 -6.96 19.10 2.46
N ALA A 35 -6.72 18.01 3.19
CA ALA A 35 -7.73 16.99 3.47
C ALA A 35 -8.93 17.54 4.28
N LYS A 36 -8.72 18.55 5.14
CA LYS A 36 -9.82 19.23 5.87
C LYS A 36 -10.78 20.00 4.97
N LYS A 37 -10.46 20.21 3.70
CA LYS A 37 -11.40 20.79 2.73
C LYS A 37 -12.49 19.81 2.27
N GLY A 38 -12.42 18.54 2.67
CA GLY A 38 -13.39 17.52 2.29
C GLY A 38 -13.46 17.36 0.77
N GLU A 39 -14.65 17.38 0.19
CA GLU A 39 -14.86 17.24 -1.26
C GLU A 39 -14.14 18.30 -2.12
N LYS A 40 -13.73 19.42 -1.54
CA LYS A 40 -12.94 20.46 -2.23
C LYS A 40 -11.44 20.22 -2.16
N GLY A 41 -11.00 19.21 -1.42
CA GLY A 41 -9.59 18.85 -1.28
C GLY A 41 -9.01 18.30 -2.57
N LYS A 42 -7.71 18.52 -2.77
CA LYS A 42 -6.94 18.01 -3.91
C LYS A 42 -5.84 17.08 -3.43
N ALA A 43 -5.38 16.20 -4.32
CA ALA A 43 -4.11 15.53 -4.17
C ALA A 43 -2.97 16.56 -4.23
N LEU A 44 -1.92 16.34 -3.45
CA LEU A 44 -0.74 17.21 -3.41
C LEU A 44 0.47 16.46 -3.92
N LEU A 45 1.14 17.02 -4.94
CA LEU A 45 2.42 16.52 -5.44
C LEU A 45 3.54 17.49 -5.06
N PHE A 46 4.37 17.09 -4.10
CA PHE A 46 5.55 17.81 -3.66
C PHE A 46 6.75 17.40 -4.51
N LYS A 47 7.24 18.32 -5.33
CA LYS A 47 8.29 18.04 -6.32
C LYS A 47 9.69 18.01 -5.73
N ASN A 48 9.92 18.78 -4.68
CA ASN A 48 11.23 18.96 -4.06
C ASN A 48 11.20 18.66 -2.55
N PRO A 49 10.94 17.41 -2.13
CA PRO A 49 11.02 17.03 -0.73
C PRO A 49 12.46 17.17 -0.22
N ILE A 50 12.61 17.75 0.98
CA ILE A 50 13.89 17.93 1.66
C ILE A 50 13.81 17.43 3.11
N ASP A 51 14.95 17.21 3.74
CA ASP A 51 15.09 17.08 5.19
C ASP A 51 15.99 18.23 5.66
N LYS A 52 15.41 19.23 6.34
CA LYS A 52 16.18 20.42 6.77
C LYS A 52 17.20 20.07 7.83
N LYS A 53 16.89 19.12 8.73
CA LYS A 53 17.79 18.71 9.82
C LYS A 53 19.04 18.02 9.27
N LEU A 54 18.88 17.21 8.23
CA LEU A 54 19.98 16.49 7.57
C LEU A 54 20.60 17.28 6.41
N ASN A 55 20.10 18.48 6.09
CA ASN A 55 20.47 19.26 4.92
C ASN A 55 20.47 18.41 3.63
N LYS A 56 19.40 17.62 3.45
CA LYS A 56 19.28 16.62 2.38
C LYS A 56 18.14 16.97 1.44
N GLN A 57 18.36 16.82 0.14
CA GLN A 57 17.30 16.82 -0.86
C GLN A 57 17.03 15.40 -1.32
N TYR A 58 15.76 15.04 -1.46
CA TYR A 58 15.34 13.74 -1.94
C TYR A 58 15.11 13.76 -3.45
N LYS A 59 15.45 12.64 -4.10
CA LYS A 59 15.26 12.46 -5.55
C LYS A 59 13.78 12.32 -5.94
N PHE A 60 13.01 11.60 -5.12
CA PHE A 60 11.65 11.19 -5.47
C PHE A 60 10.63 12.21 -4.98
N PRO A 61 9.71 12.68 -5.84
CA PRO A 61 8.56 13.48 -5.42
C PRO A 61 7.65 12.72 -4.45
N VAL A 62 6.97 13.44 -3.55
CA VAL A 62 5.98 12.87 -2.64
C VAL A 62 4.56 13.19 -3.12
N LEU A 63 3.73 12.16 -3.27
CA LEU A 63 2.29 12.30 -3.53
C LEU A 63 1.51 12.01 -2.24
N MET A 64 0.68 12.97 -1.84
CA MET A 64 -0.23 12.89 -0.68
C MET A 64 -1.68 13.06 -1.12
N ASN A 65 -2.63 12.59 -0.29
CA ASN A 65 -4.07 12.73 -0.52
C ASN A 65 -4.50 12.18 -1.89
N THR A 66 -4.03 10.97 -2.22
CA THR A 66 -4.34 10.29 -3.49
C THR A 66 -5.85 10.09 -3.66
N PHE A 67 -6.54 9.74 -2.58
CA PHE A 67 -8.00 9.62 -2.51
C PHE A 67 -8.65 10.88 -1.92
N CYS A 68 -8.29 12.06 -2.43
CA CYS A 68 -8.68 13.36 -1.84
C CYS A 68 -10.19 13.63 -1.76
N ASN A 69 -11.00 13.02 -2.62
CA ASN A 69 -12.46 13.14 -2.66
C ASN A 69 -13.10 12.01 -3.47
N GLU A 70 -14.44 11.99 -3.50
CA GLU A 70 -15.23 10.95 -4.17
C GLU A 70 -14.92 10.84 -5.67
N LYS A 71 -14.71 11.98 -6.35
CA LYS A 71 -14.33 12.01 -7.76
C LYS A 71 -12.98 11.33 -8.00
N ALA A 72 -11.99 11.60 -7.16
CA ALA A 72 -10.67 10.96 -7.25
C ALA A 72 -10.77 9.43 -7.02
N LEU A 73 -11.61 9.00 -6.07
CA LEU A 73 -11.87 7.58 -5.80
C LEU A 73 -12.47 6.88 -7.02
N ASN A 74 -13.52 7.45 -7.62
CA ASN A 74 -14.14 6.89 -8.83
C ASN A 74 -13.18 6.85 -10.03
N LEU A 75 -12.32 7.86 -10.18
CA LEU A 75 -11.26 7.83 -11.20
C LEU A 75 -10.23 6.73 -10.93
N ALA A 76 -9.86 6.50 -9.67
CA ALA A 76 -8.98 5.40 -9.29
C ALA A 76 -9.63 4.05 -9.60
N PHE A 77 -10.94 3.89 -9.36
CA PHE A 77 -11.71 2.70 -9.70
C PHE A 77 -11.83 2.51 -11.23
N GLY A 78 -11.89 3.61 -11.98
CA GLY A 78 -12.20 3.63 -13.42
C GLY A 78 -13.69 3.44 -13.72
N ARG A 79 -14.53 3.50 -12.69
CA ARG A 79 -15.99 3.32 -12.68
C ARG A 79 -16.53 3.75 -11.32
N ASP A 80 -17.84 3.83 -11.20
CA ASP A 80 -18.49 4.18 -9.94
C ASP A 80 -18.27 3.12 -8.84
N TYR A 81 -17.91 3.53 -7.63
CA TYR A 81 -17.76 2.62 -6.49
C TYR A 81 -19.11 2.05 -6.02
N GLU A 82 -20.23 2.75 -6.22
CA GLU A 82 -21.57 2.23 -5.91
C GLU A 82 -21.90 1.04 -6.79
N GLU A 83 -21.59 1.10 -8.09
CA GLU A 83 -21.74 -0.04 -9.01
C GLU A 83 -20.89 -1.24 -8.56
N VAL A 84 -19.67 -1.00 -8.07
CA VAL A 84 -18.81 -2.06 -7.51
C VAL A 84 -19.46 -2.67 -6.26
N ALA A 85 -19.96 -1.84 -5.34
CA ALA A 85 -20.61 -2.30 -4.12
C ALA A 85 -21.87 -3.13 -4.43
N GLU A 86 -22.67 -2.73 -5.43
CA GLU A 86 -23.80 -3.52 -5.89
C GLU A 86 -23.40 -4.89 -6.46
N GLU A 87 -22.35 -4.94 -7.28
CA GLU A 87 -21.85 -6.22 -7.81
C GLU A 87 -21.37 -7.14 -6.69
N ILE A 88 -20.64 -6.61 -5.69
CA ILE A 88 -20.22 -7.37 -4.51
C ILE A 88 -21.45 -7.84 -3.70
N SER A 89 -22.46 -6.99 -3.51
CA SER A 89 -23.68 -7.39 -2.79
C SER A 89 -24.44 -8.49 -3.53
N LYS A 90 -24.45 -8.48 -4.87
CA LYS A 90 -25.06 -9.56 -5.67
C LYS A 90 -24.30 -10.87 -5.48
N LEU A 91 -22.97 -10.83 -5.42
CA LEU A 91 -22.13 -12.01 -5.17
C LEU A 91 -22.38 -12.64 -3.80
N THR A 92 -22.47 -11.84 -2.74
CA THR A 92 -22.73 -12.34 -1.38
C THR A 92 -24.11 -12.96 -1.20
N LYS A 93 -25.08 -12.61 -2.07
CA LYS A 93 -26.46 -13.11 -2.06
C LYS A 93 -26.69 -14.28 -3.04
N LEU A 94 -25.66 -14.78 -3.71
CA LEU A 94 -25.78 -15.92 -4.63
C LEU A 94 -26.13 -17.20 -3.86
N HIS A 95 -27.34 -17.72 -4.09
CA HIS A 95 -27.72 -19.07 -3.70
C HIS A 95 -27.22 -20.11 -4.72
N ILE A 96 -26.92 -21.33 -4.26
CA ILE A 96 -26.51 -22.44 -5.14
C ILE A 96 -27.66 -22.72 -6.14
N PRO A 97 -27.44 -22.56 -7.45
CA PRO A 97 -28.51 -22.65 -8.43
C PRO A 97 -29.01 -24.10 -8.62
N THR A 98 -30.32 -24.30 -8.46
CA THR A 98 -30.97 -25.62 -8.58
C THR A 98 -31.43 -25.93 -10.01
N SER A 99 -31.63 -24.93 -10.87
CA SER A 99 -32.13 -25.09 -12.24
C SER A 99 -31.03 -24.97 -13.31
N PHE A 100 -31.22 -25.58 -14.48
CA PHE A 100 -30.25 -25.56 -15.60
C PHE A 100 -29.96 -24.14 -16.12
N LYS A 101 -30.99 -23.29 -16.20
CA LYS A 101 -30.84 -21.88 -16.58
C LYS A 101 -30.01 -21.11 -15.54
N ALA A 102 -30.30 -21.30 -14.25
CA ALA A 102 -29.54 -20.66 -13.19
C ALA A 102 -28.09 -21.16 -13.11
N LYS A 103 -27.82 -22.42 -13.48
CA LYS A 103 -26.45 -22.96 -13.65
C LYS A 103 -25.73 -22.31 -14.83
N MET A 104 -26.41 -22.07 -15.95
CA MET A 104 -25.87 -21.37 -17.11
C MET A 104 -25.52 -19.91 -16.76
N ASP A 105 -26.44 -19.20 -16.09
CA ASP A 105 -26.22 -17.82 -15.65
C ASP A 105 -25.08 -17.74 -14.61
N PHE A 106 -25.00 -18.70 -13.68
CA PHE A 106 -23.89 -18.83 -12.75
C PHE A 106 -22.55 -19.09 -13.45
N PHE A 107 -22.54 -19.94 -14.49
CA PHE A 107 -21.34 -20.20 -15.29
C PHE A 107 -20.89 -18.98 -16.11
N MET A 108 -21.83 -18.24 -16.71
CA MET A 108 -21.52 -16.99 -17.42
C MET A 108 -21.03 -15.90 -16.46
N ASN A 109 -21.61 -15.82 -15.26
CA ASN A 109 -21.10 -14.98 -14.18
C ASN A 109 -19.68 -15.40 -13.77
N LEU A 110 -19.38 -16.69 -13.68
CA LEU A 110 -18.04 -17.19 -13.38
C LEU A 110 -17.02 -16.83 -14.48
N LEU A 111 -17.43 -16.90 -15.75
CA LEU A 111 -16.61 -16.48 -16.90
C LEU A 111 -16.29 -14.98 -16.89
N SER A 112 -17.18 -14.15 -16.32
CA SER A 112 -16.91 -12.72 -16.13
C SER A 112 -15.71 -12.47 -15.19
N PHE A 113 -15.37 -13.45 -14.34
CA PHE A 113 -14.24 -13.38 -13.42
C PHE A 113 -12.91 -13.89 -14.00
N LYS A 114 -12.84 -14.24 -15.29
CA LYS A 114 -11.59 -14.73 -15.91
C LYS A 114 -10.39 -13.77 -15.78
N ASN A 115 -10.65 -12.47 -15.63
CA ASN A 115 -9.64 -11.42 -15.51
C ASN A 115 -9.37 -11.01 -14.05
N VAL A 116 -10.00 -11.67 -13.08
CA VAL A 116 -9.84 -11.38 -11.65
C VAL A 116 -8.50 -11.89 -11.11
N PRO A 117 -8.06 -13.14 -11.39
CA PRO A 117 -6.81 -13.64 -10.86
C PRO A 117 -5.60 -12.85 -11.35
N PRO A 118 -4.68 -12.45 -10.44
CA PRO A 118 -3.45 -11.78 -10.84
C PRO A 118 -2.61 -12.62 -11.82
N LYS A 119 -1.98 -11.94 -12.78
CA LYS A 119 -1.12 -12.56 -13.78
C LYS A 119 0.34 -12.49 -13.32
N ARG A 120 0.93 -13.63 -12.96
CA ARG A 120 2.36 -13.73 -12.63
C ARG A 120 3.22 -13.66 -13.89
N LEU A 121 4.11 -12.69 -13.95
CA LEU A 121 5.12 -12.51 -14.99
C LEU A 121 6.33 -13.39 -14.70
N LYS A 122 7.05 -13.79 -15.76
CA LYS A 122 8.31 -14.55 -15.63
C LYS A 122 9.44 -13.62 -15.19
N LYS A 123 10.38 -14.14 -14.38
CA LYS A 123 11.54 -13.41 -13.81
C LYS A 123 12.38 -12.64 -14.86
N ASN A 124 12.45 -13.11 -16.10
CA ASN A 124 13.19 -12.46 -17.17
C ASN A 124 12.42 -11.32 -17.89
N LYS A 125 11.10 -11.24 -17.74
CA LYS A 125 10.28 -10.09 -18.18
C LYS A 125 10.12 -9.03 -17.08
N ALA A 126 10.67 -9.34 -15.91
CA ALA A 126 10.61 -8.60 -14.67
C ALA A 126 11.92 -7.86 -14.36
N LEU A 127 12.83 -7.74 -15.33
CA LEU A 127 14.02 -6.90 -15.21
C LEU A 127 13.56 -5.45 -15.25
N TYR A 128 13.13 -4.99 -14.09
CA TYR A 128 12.90 -3.61 -13.74
C TYR A 128 14.05 -2.73 -14.26
N ASP A 129 13.74 -1.68 -15.01
CA ASP A 129 14.68 -0.55 -15.20
C ASP A 129 14.72 0.29 -13.90
N TYR A 130 14.89 -0.40 -12.77
CA TYR A 130 14.90 0.19 -11.44
C TYR A 130 16.35 0.29 -11.02
N GLU A 131 16.66 1.39 -10.34
CA GLU A 131 17.90 1.51 -9.61
C GLU A 131 17.77 0.82 -8.26
N ILE A 132 18.90 0.34 -7.75
CA ILE A 132 18.99 -0.21 -6.40
C ILE A 132 19.44 0.92 -5.48
N LEU A 133 18.67 1.20 -4.44
CA LEU A 133 19.02 2.17 -3.40
C LEU A 133 19.85 1.49 -2.31
N ASN A 134 20.72 2.23 -1.64
CA ASN A 134 21.60 1.70 -0.59
C ASN A 134 20.90 1.59 0.76
N SER A 135 19.87 2.41 1.00
CA SER A 135 19.14 2.44 2.27
C SER A 135 17.77 3.11 2.16
N LEU A 136 16.93 2.89 3.18
CA LEU A 136 15.64 3.55 3.37
C LEU A 136 15.78 5.07 3.49
N GLU A 137 16.93 5.56 3.95
CA GLU A 137 17.19 6.99 4.10
C GLU A 137 17.17 7.73 2.75
N GLU A 138 17.32 7.05 1.62
CA GLU A 138 17.20 7.63 0.27
C GLU A 138 15.75 7.89 -0.15
N LEU A 139 14.77 7.33 0.56
CA LEU A 139 13.35 7.58 0.35
C LEU A 139 12.88 8.77 1.21
N PRO A 140 11.98 9.62 0.70
CA PRO A 140 11.40 10.74 1.44
C PRO A 140 10.33 10.27 2.44
N VAL A 141 10.69 9.38 3.36
CA VAL A 141 9.80 8.89 4.43
C VAL A 141 9.46 10.04 5.38
N LEU A 142 8.18 10.18 5.74
CA LEU A 142 7.68 11.33 6.47
C LEU A 142 7.65 11.07 7.99
N ARG A 143 7.88 12.12 8.78
CA ARG A 143 7.38 12.19 10.17
C ARG A 143 6.15 13.07 10.17
N THR A 144 5.02 12.53 10.64
CA THR A 144 3.70 13.14 10.43
C THR A 144 3.28 14.08 11.54
N TRP A 145 3.53 13.71 12.79
CA TRP A 145 3.17 14.47 13.98
C TRP A 145 4.39 14.74 14.87
N GLU A 146 4.29 15.77 15.70
CA GLU A 146 5.41 16.29 16.49
C GLU A 146 5.99 15.23 17.44
N ASP A 147 5.11 14.46 18.09
CA ASP A 147 5.48 13.42 19.05
C ASP A 147 5.61 12.03 18.42
N ASP A 148 5.49 11.89 17.10
CA ASP A 148 5.78 10.62 16.43
C ASP A 148 7.24 10.23 16.72
N ALA A 149 7.47 8.96 17.06
CA ALA A 149 8.79 8.46 17.44
C ALA A 149 9.84 8.50 16.32
N GLY A 150 9.42 8.71 15.07
CA GLY A 150 10.31 8.75 13.93
C GLY A 150 9.58 8.90 12.60
N LYS A 151 10.23 8.46 11.53
CA LYS A 151 9.67 8.44 10.19
C LYS A 151 8.90 7.14 9.94
N PHE A 152 7.74 7.24 9.31
CA PHE A 152 6.87 6.11 9.03
C PHE A 152 6.54 6.02 7.53
N ILE A 153 6.64 4.80 6.99
CA ILE A 153 6.03 4.50 5.71
C ILE A 153 4.54 4.28 5.98
N THR A 154 3.70 5.20 5.49
CA THR A 154 2.25 5.22 5.76
C THR A 154 1.40 4.61 4.65
N MET A 155 1.95 4.46 3.44
CA MET A 155 1.28 3.85 2.27
C MET A 155 2.06 2.63 1.73
N GLY A 156 2.66 1.85 2.64
CA GLY A 156 3.39 0.63 2.29
C GLY A 156 2.45 -0.57 2.10
N GLN A 157 2.34 -1.04 0.85
CA GLN A 157 1.60 -2.26 0.51
C GLN A 157 2.43 -3.48 0.90
N VAL A 158 2.08 -4.17 1.98
CA VAL A 158 2.84 -5.28 2.54
C VAL A 158 2.35 -6.61 2.00
N TYR A 159 3.21 -7.29 1.24
CA TYR A 159 2.96 -8.59 0.63
C TYR A 159 3.61 -9.70 1.44
N THR A 160 2.80 -10.69 1.82
CA THR A 160 3.22 -11.86 2.59
C THR A 160 2.62 -13.13 1.98
N GLN A 161 3.25 -14.28 2.26
CA GLN A 161 2.82 -15.58 1.76
C GLN A 161 2.98 -16.61 2.87
N ASN A 162 2.03 -17.55 2.96
CA ASN A 162 2.09 -18.63 3.94
C ASN A 162 3.23 -19.63 3.62
N LEU A 163 3.50 -20.58 4.52
CA LEU A 163 4.69 -21.42 4.44
C LEU A 163 4.67 -22.36 3.23
N ASP A 164 3.51 -22.91 2.89
CA ASP A 164 3.32 -23.82 1.75
C ASP A 164 3.13 -23.11 0.39
N LYS A 165 3.09 -21.77 0.41
CA LYS A 165 2.96 -20.89 -0.76
C LYS A 165 1.63 -20.96 -1.52
N THR A 166 0.59 -21.49 -0.89
CA THR A 166 -0.77 -21.57 -1.48
C THR A 166 -1.60 -20.30 -1.26
N GLN A 167 -1.28 -19.51 -0.23
CA GLN A 167 -2.01 -18.29 0.14
C GLN A 167 -1.12 -17.06 0.10
N ASN A 168 -1.68 -15.94 -0.34
CA ASN A 168 -1.01 -14.64 -0.38
C ASN A 168 -1.90 -13.62 0.33
N ASN A 169 -1.27 -12.66 1.00
CA ASN A 169 -1.92 -11.54 1.66
C ASN A 169 -1.27 -10.25 1.20
N LEU A 170 -2.08 -9.21 1.04
CA LEU A 170 -1.72 -7.83 0.83
C LEU A 170 -2.40 -7.00 1.92
N GLY A 171 -1.61 -6.46 2.83
CA GLY A 171 -2.10 -5.56 3.88
C GLY A 171 -1.48 -4.17 3.81
N MET A 172 -2.19 -3.17 4.32
CA MET A 172 -1.64 -1.86 4.64
C MET A 172 -1.26 -1.81 6.11
N TYR A 173 0.02 -1.60 6.41
CA TYR A 173 0.53 -1.44 7.77
C TYR A 173 1.41 -0.21 7.84
N ARG A 174 1.38 0.53 8.95
CA ARG A 174 2.38 1.57 9.19
C ARG A 174 3.72 0.91 9.53
N LEU A 175 4.81 1.44 8.98
CA LEU A 175 6.13 0.85 9.14
C LEU A 175 7.10 1.93 9.66
N GLN A 176 7.51 1.82 10.92
CA GLN A 176 8.49 2.74 11.49
C GLN A 176 9.88 2.43 10.94
N MET A 177 10.58 3.43 10.43
CA MET A 177 12.00 3.32 10.12
C MET A 177 12.80 3.41 11.43
N SER A 178 13.33 2.27 11.88
CA SER A 178 14.13 2.19 13.12
C SER A 178 15.64 2.33 12.85
N ASP A 179 16.07 2.03 11.63
CA ASP A 179 17.44 2.24 11.13
C ASP A 179 17.38 2.32 9.58
N LYS A 180 18.51 2.65 8.95
CA LYS A 180 18.67 2.79 7.49
C LYS A 180 18.22 1.56 6.69
N ASN A 181 18.23 0.37 7.29
CA ASN A 181 17.81 -0.89 6.67
C ASN A 181 16.85 -1.70 7.57
N GLU A 182 16.12 -1.05 8.48
CA GLU A 182 15.24 -1.74 9.42
C GLU A 182 13.89 -1.06 9.57
N LEU A 183 12.82 -1.84 9.37
CA LEU A 183 11.44 -1.41 9.55
C LEU A 183 10.79 -2.18 10.71
N LEU A 184 9.96 -1.50 11.50
CA LEU A 184 9.13 -2.14 12.51
C LEU A 184 7.75 -2.45 11.92
N MET A 185 7.37 -3.72 11.95
CA MET A 185 6.16 -4.21 11.30
C MET A 185 4.96 -4.12 12.24
N HIS A 186 4.22 -3.00 12.18
CA HIS A 186 2.98 -2.85 12.94
C HIS A 186 1.81 -3.59 12.26
N TRP A 187 1.89 -4.92 12.17
CA TRP A 187 0.72 -5.74 11.88
C TRP A 187 -0.08 -5.99 13.17
N GLN A 188 -1.40 -5.91 13.10
CA GLN A 188 -2.23 -6.29 14.23
C GLN A 188 -2.40 -7.81 14.27
N ILE A 189 -2.53 -8.39 15.47
CA ILE A 189 -2.60 -9.83 15.73
C ILE A 189 -3.67 -10.59 14.92
N HIS A 190 -4.72 -9.90 14.47
CA HIS A 190 -5.84 -10.51 13.72
C HIS A 190 -5.67 -10.47 12.20
N LYS A 191 -4.58 -9.87 11.69
CA LYS A 191 -4.32 -9.74 10.25
C LYS A 191 -3.65 -11.01 9.72
N ASP A 192 -3.88 -11.32 8.44
CA ASP A 192 -3.34 -12.55 7.84
C ASP A 192 -1.80 -12.57 7.81
N GLY A 193 -1.13 -11.41 7.71
CA GLY A 193 0.32 -11.31 7.90
C GLY A 193 0.80 -11.83 9.27
N ALA A 194 0.08 -11.53 10.36
CA ALA A 194 0.40 -12.04 11.70
C ALA A 194 0.13 -13.55 11.81
N ASN A 195 -0.93 -14.05 11.15
CA ASN A 195 -1.19 -15.50 11.06
C ASN A 195 -0.02 -16.24 10.38
N PHE A 196 0.48 -15.72 9.26
CA PHE A 196 1.64 -16.30 8.57
C PHE A 196 2.91 -16.20 9.42
N TYR A 197 3.13 -15.08 10.11
CA TYR A 197 4.24 -14.96 11.07
C TYR A 197 4.24 -16.10 12.09
N HIS A 198 3.08 -16.38 12.70
CA HIS A 198 2.95 -17.48 13.66
C HIS A 198 3.12 -18.86 13.01
N GLU A 199 2.64 -19.06 11.78
CA GLU A 199 2.85 -20.29 11.02
C GLU A 199 4.33 -20.59 10.80
N TYR A 200 5.11 -19.62 10.31
CA TYR A 200 6.56 -19.77 10.13
C TYR A 200 7.26 -20.01 11.47
N LYS A 201 6.90 -19.26 12.52
CA LYS A 201 7.50 -19.38 13.85
C LYS A 201 7.24 -20.76 14.47
N ASN A 202 6.01 -21.26 14.38
CA ASN A 202 5.64 -22.58 14.91
C ASN A 202 6.31 -23.73 14.14
N ALA A 203 6.61 -23.51 12.86
CA ALA A 203 7.40 -24.44 12.05
C ALA A 203 8.92 -24.37 12.29
N GLY A 204 9.37 -23.53 13.24
CA GLY A 204 10.78 -23.43 13.64
C GLY A 204 11.64 -22.57 12.72
N PHE A 205 11.03 -21.78 11.83
CA PHE A 205 11.78 -20.80 11.03
C PHE A 205 12.24 -19.66 11.93
N LYS A 206 13.32 -19.00 11.50
CA LYS A 206 13.83 -17.77 12.15
C LYS A 206 13.45 -16.50 11.40
N LYS A 207 13.06 -16.63 10.14
CA LYS A 207 12.80 -15.52 9.23
C LYS A 207 11.59 -15.82 8.36
N MET A 208 10.76 -14.82 8.10
CA MET A 208 9.64 -14.90 7.15
C MET A 208 9.86 -13.88 6.02
N PRO A 209 9.76 -14.27 4.73
CA PRO A 209 9.91 -13.34 3.61
C PRO A 209 8.77 -12.33 3.58
N VAL A 210 9.13 -11.05 3.39
CA VAL A 210 8.18 -9.94 3.26
C VAL A 210 8.68 -8.99 2.18
N SER A 211 7.77 -8.52 1.32
CA SER A 211 8.07 -7.44 0.38
C SER A 211 7.05 -6.32 0.51
N ILE A 212 7.51 -5.08 0.43
CA ILE A 212 6.67 -3.89 0.53
C ILE A 212 6.72 -3.17 -0.82
N ALA A 213 5.56 -2.81 -1.36
CA ALA A 213 5.48 -1.96 -2.53
C ALA A 213 4.94 -0.57 -2.17
N ILE A 214 5.41 0.46 -2.87
CA ILE A 214 4.92 1.84 -2.75
C ILE A 214 4.61 2.34 -4.15
N GLY A 215 3.48 3.05 -4.31
CA GLY A 215 3.01 3.51 -5.62
C GLY A 215 2.39 2.40 -6.47
N GLY A 216 2.53 2.50 -7.79
CA GLY A 216 1.78 1.66 -8.75
C GLY A 216 0.39 2.21 -9.05
N ASP A 217 -0.54 1.34 -9.43
CA ASP A 217 -1.96 1.69 -9.52
C ASP A 217 -2.49 2.02 -8.10
N PRO A 218 -3.14 3.17 -7.87
CA PRO A 218 -3.65 3.54 -6.56
C PRO A 218 -4.60 2.48 -5.97
N LEU A 219 -5.32 1.70 -6.78
CA LEU A 219 -6.21 0.67 -6.25
C LEU A 219 -5.50 -0.43 -5.46
N TYR A 220 -4.19 -0.64 -5.62
CA TYR A 220 -3.48 -1.60 -4.77
C TYR A 220 -3.56 -1.20 -3.29
N ILE A 221 -3.47 0.10 -3.00
CA ILE A 221 -3.66 0.65 -1.65
C ILE A 221 -5.09 0.43 -1.18
N TRP A 222 -6.06 0.77 -2.02
CA TRP A 222 -7.47 0.61 -1.64
C TRP A 222 -7.81 -0.85 -1.34
N CYS A 223 -7.37 -1.77 -2.21
CA CYS A 223 -7.58 -3.22 -2.01
C CYS A 223 -6.90 -3.75 -0.74
N SER A 224 -5.72 -3.24 -0.39
CA SER A 224 -4.99 -3.66 0.82
C SER A 224 -5.65 -3.31 2.15
N GLN A 225 -6.66 -2.43 2.11
CA GLN A 225 -7.43 -2.00 3.28
C GLN A 225 -8.83 -2.63 3.30
N ALA A 226 -9.28 -3.20 2.17
CA ALA A 226 -10.62 -3.75 2.04
C ALA A 226 -10.82 -4.95 3.01
N PRO A 227 -11.94 -5.00 3.75
CA PRO A 227 -12.22 -6.08 4.71
C PRO A 227 -12.70 -7.34 3.98
N LEU A 228 -11.77 -8.08 3.37
CA LEU A 228 -12.09 -9.33 2.69
C LEU A 228 -12.17 -10.52 3.67
N PRO A 229 -12.97 -11.56 3.33
CA PRO A 229 -12.94 -12.84 4.04
C PRO A 229 -11.53 -13.43 4.09
N LYS A 230 -11.19 -14.05 5.22
CA LYS A 230 -9.91 -14.70 5.45
C LYS A 230 -9.54 -15.66 4.31
N GLY A 231 -8.29 -15.58 3.84
CA GLY A 231 -7.74 -16.45 2.80
C GLY A 231 -8.07 -16.02 1.36
N ILE A 232 -8.83 -14.93 1.16
CA ILE A 232 -8.99 -14.31 -0.16
C ILE A 232 -7.86 -13.31 -0.36
N PHE A 233 -7.06 -13.51 -1.41
CA PHE A 233 -6.01 -12.56 -1.76
C PHE A 233 -6.60 -11.24 -2.28
N GLU A 234 -6.21 -10.12 -1.67
CA GLU A 234 -6.79 -8.79 -1.88
C GLU A 234 -6.66 -8.30 -3.32
N LEU A 235 -5.63 -8.71 -4.05
CA LEU A 235 -5.50 -8.35 -5.48
C LEU A 235 -6.53 -9.04 -6.40
N LEU A 236 -7.30 -10.01 -5.90
CA LEU A 236 -8.50 -10.46 -6.60
C LEU A 236 -9.54 -9.32 -6.66
N LEU A 237 -9.69 -8.53 -5.60
CA LEU A 237 -10.59 -7.38 -5.60
C LEU A 237 -10.17 -6.34 -6.64
N TYR A 238 -8.86 -6.12 -6.83
CA TYR A 238 -8.35 -5.28 -7.91
C TYR A 238 -8.85 -5.75 -9.28
N GLY A 239 -8.67 -7.04 -9.60
CA GLY A 239 -9.09 -7.59 -10.88
C GLY A 239 -10.61 -7.59 -11.07
N PHE A 240 -11.36 -7.70 -9.96
CA PHE A 240 -12.81 -7.56 -9.94
C PHE A 240 -13.26 -6.13 -10.24
N ILE A 241 -12.59 -5.11 -9.68
CA ILE A 241 -12.91 -3.70 -9.90
C ILE A 241 -12.49 -3.27 -11.31
N LYS A 242 -11.22 -3.45 -11.67
CA LYS A 242 -10.64 -2.99 -12.93
C LYS A 242 -11.03 -3.82 -14.15
N LYS A 243 -11.66 -4.99 -13.94
CA LYS A 243 -11.94 -6.01 -14.97
C LYS A 243 -10.70 -6.45 -15.76
N THR A 244 -9.51 -6.17 -15.22
CA THR A 244 -8.20 -6.49 -15.78
C THR A 244 -7.30 -7.01 -14.66
N PRO A 245 -6.47 -8.03 -14.92
CA PRO A 245 -5.67 -8.64 -13.85
C PRO A 245 -4.50 -7.74 -13.46
N ALA A 246 -4.23 -7.64 -12.15
CA ALA A 246 -2.96 -7.11 -11.68
C ALA A 246 -1.82 -7.98 -12.23
N LYS A 247 -0.81 -7.35 -12.84
CA LYS A 247 0.37 -8.09 -13.30
C LYS A 247 1.40 -8.09 -12.18
N LEU A 248 1.79 -9.27 -11.75
CA LEU A 248 2.73 -9.44 -10.64
C LEU A 248 4.06 -9.94 -11.14
N THR A 249 5.10 -9.64 -10.38
CA THR A 249 6.48 -9.99 -10.70
C THR A 249 7.17 -10.53 -9.45
N PRO A 250 8.02 -11.55 -9.59
CA PRO A 250 8.70 -12.14 -8.44
C PRO A 250 9.83 -11.22 -7.94
N CYS A 251 9.82 -10.99 -6.63
CA CYS A 251 10.95 -10.53 -5.83
C CYS A 251 12.01 -11.63 -5.73
N GLU A 252 13.22 -11.28 -5.29
CA GLU A 252 14.29 -12.27 -5.07
C GLU A 252 13.97 -13.22 -3.92
N ASN A 253 13.29 -12.72 -2.88
CA ASN A 253 12.80 -13.54 -1.75
C ASN A 253 11.60 -14.45 -2.11
N GLY A 254 11.12 -14.41 -3.35
CA GLY A 254 10.03 -15.26 -3.87
C GLY A 254 8.62 -14.69 -3.72
N ILE A 255 8.45 -13.55 -3.05
CA ILE A 255 7.17 -12.84 -2.94
C ILE A 255 6.82 -12.18 -4.29
N PHE A 256 5.53 -12.06 -4.60
CA PHE A 256 5.07 -11.40 -5.83
C PHE A 256 4.44 -10.05 -5.50
N VAL A 257 4.93 -9.00 -6.16
CA VAL A 257 4.42 -7.62 -6.03
C VAL A 257 3.95 -7.09 -7.40
N PRO A 258 3.12 -6.03 -7.46
CA PRO A 258 2.74 -5.41 -8.72
C PRO A 258 3.95 -4.94 -9.54
N TYR A 259 3.92 -5.23 -10.83
CA TYR A 259 5.03 -4.92 -11.74
C TYR A 259 5.29 -3.44 -11.97
N ASP A 260 4.29 -2.61 -11.66
CA ASP A 260 4.27 -1.19 -11.89
C ASP A 260 4.41 -0.38 -10.59
N SER A 261 4.71 -1.02 -9.46
CA SER A 261 5.03 -0.34 -8.19
C SER A 261 6.21 0.61 -8.36
N ASP A 262 6.14 1.83 -7.82
CA ASP A 262 7.19 2.83 -7.99
C ASP A 262 8.46 2.50 -7.17
N VAL A 263 8.28 1.92 -5.98
CA VAL A 263 9.35 1.41 -5.12
C VAL A 263 8.97 0.01 -4.63
N VAL A 264 9.96 -0.90 -4.55
CA VAL A 264 9.83 -2.23 -3.95
C VAL A 264 10.95 -2.41 -2.93
N ILE A 265 10.57 -2.73 -1.69
CA ILE A 265 11.48 -3.04 -0.58
C ILE A 265 11.37 -4.54 -0.31
N GLU A 266 12.47 -5.27 -0.42
CA GLU A 266 12.55 -6.70 -0.18
C GLU A 266 13.31 -6.97 1.12
N GLY A 267 12.84 -7.96 1.86
CA GLY A 267 13.54 -8.41 3.05
C GLY A 267 12.86 -9.56 3.76
N TYR A 268 13.14 -9.65 5.05
CA TYR A 268 12.60 -10.68 5.94
C TYR A 268 12.27 -10.11 7.30
N VAL A 269 11.15 -10.55 7.86
CA VAL A 269 10.85 -10.34 9.28
C VAL A 269 11.60 -11.36 10.10
N ASP A 270 12.37 -10.87 11.06
CA ASP A 270 13.00 -11.71 12.08
C ASP A 270 11.93 -12.15 13.09
N LEU A 271 11.84 -13.46 13.34
CA LEU A 271 10.79 -14.04 14.18
C LEU A 271 11.14 -14.02 15.68
N GLU A 272 12.34 -13.57 16.02
CA GLU A 272 12.89 -13.51 17.37
C GLU A 272 13.24 -12.06 17.79
N GLU A 273 13.50 -11.16 16.83
CA GLU A 273 13.85 -9.76 17.12
C GLU A 273 12.64 -8.82 17.16
N PHE A 274 12.54 -8.05 18.24
CA PHE A 274 11.52 -7.03 18.45
C PHE A 274 12.16 -5.72 18.91
N LYS A 275 11.57 -4.60 18.50
CA LYS A 275 11.95 -3.26 18.97
C LYS A 275 10.70 -2.44 19.27
N ILE A 276 10.88 -1.38 20.05
CA ILE A 276 9.82 -0.46 20.41
C ILE A 276 9.44 0.39 19.18
N GLU A 277 8.19 0.29 18.76
CA GLU A 277 7.54 1.16 17.77
C GLU A 277 6.67 2.19 18.50
N GLY A 278 6.51 3.37 17.90
CA GLY A 278 5.68 4.43 18.43
C GLY A 278 6.32 5.24 19.57
N PRO A 279 5.62 6.27 20.09
CA PRO A 279 4.23 6.59 19.78
C PRO A 279 4.00 7.07 18.35
N PHE A 280 2.74 6.98 17.90
CA PHE A 280 2.33 7.39 16.55
C PHE A 280 0.93 8.00 16.57
N GLY A 281 0.73 9.17 15.97
CA GLY A 281 -0.57 9.84 15.87
C GLY A 281 -1.51 9.07 14.96
N ASP A 282 -2.59 8.52 15.51
CA ASP A 282 -3.43 7.53 14.84
C ASP A 282 -4.77 8.12 14.33
N HIS A 283 -5.52 7.35 13.54
CA HIS A 283 -6.82 7.69 12.97
C HIS A 283 -7.89 8.10 14.01
N THR A 284 -7.68 7.79 15.29
CA THR A 284 -8.53 8.23 16.40
C THR A 284 -8.34 9.70 16.77
N GLY A 285 -7.27 10.33 16.27
CA GLY A 285 -6.83 11.68 16.67
C GLY A 285 -6.01 11.72 17.95
N PHE A 286 -5.55 10.56 18.45
CA PHE A 286 -4.68 10.43 19.61
C PHE A 286 -3.41 9.65 19.24
N TYR A 287 -2.37 9.77 20.06
CA TYR A 287 -1.18 8.95 19.92
C TYR A 287 -1.44 7.53 20.43
N THR A 288 -1.18 6.56 19.56
CA THR A 288 -1.06 5.16 19.97
C THR A 288 0.23 5.00 20.77
N PRO A 289 0.20 4.40 21.98
CA PRO A 289 1.38 4.20 22.82
C PRO A 289 2.46 3.35 22.17
N ALA A 290 3.66 3.43 22.73
CA ALA A 290 4.79 2.64 22.26
C ALA A 290 4.68 1.17 22.69
N GLU A 291 4.92 0.24 21.76
CA GLU A 291 4.83 -1.21 21.99
C GLU A 291 5.91 -1.98 21.20
N LEU A 292 6.10 -3.27 21.52
CA LEU A 292 7.09 -4.11 20.82
C LEU A 292 6.51 -4.69 19.52
N PHE A 293 7.22 -4.47 18.42
CA PHE A 293 6.88 -5.04 17.12
C PHE A 293 8.05 -5.79 16.48
N PRO A 294 7.78 -6.80 15.63
CA PRO A 294 8.82 -7.53 14.91
C PRO A 294 9.64 -6.62 14.01
N VAL A 295 10.93 -6.91 13.91
CA VAL A 295 11.85 -6.20 13.02
C VAL A 295 11.88 -6.85 11.64
N MET A 296 11.62 -6.07 10.60
CA MET A 296 11.95 -6.42 9.22
C MET A 296 13.35 -5.91 8.88
N LYS A 297 14.24 -6.84 8.51
CA LYS A 297 15.54 -6.51 7.91
C LYS A 297 15.35 -6.30 6.41
N VAL A 298 15.70 -5.11 5.94
CA VAL A 298 15.68 -4.75 4.52
C VAL A 298 16.97 -5.24 3.87
N GLU A 299 16.82 -5.99 2.78
CA GLU A 299 17.97 -6.48 2.01
C GLU A 299 18.18 -5.70 0.72
N LYS A 300 17.09 -5.34 0.04
CA LYS A 300 17.14 -4.63 -1.24
C LYS A 300 16.00 -3.64 -1.36
N ILE A 301 16.30 -2.51 -1.99
CA ILE A 301 15.32 -1.48 -2.32
C ILE A 301 15.47 -1.16 -3.79
N TYR A 302 14.43 -1.39 -4.57
CA TYR A 302 14.37 -1.08 -5.98
C TYR A 302 13.45 0.12 -6.17
N ALA A 303 13.87 1.11 -6.95
CA ALA A 303 13.02 2.25 -7.30
C ALA A 303 13.07 2.51 -8.81
N LYS A 304 11.94 2.87 -9.41
CA LYS A 304 11.95 3.42 -10.77
C LYS A 304 12.80 4.70 -10.77
N LYS A 305 13.50 4.96 -11.88
CA LYS A 305 14.25 6.22 -12.07
C LYS A 305 13.38 7.47 -11.84
N ASP A 306 12.11 7.35 -12.16
CA ASP A 306 11.09 8.38 -12.11
C ASP A 306 9.95 8.05 -11.12
N ALA A 307 10.28 7.26 -10.09
CA ALA A 307 9.37 6.84 -9.04
C ALA A 307 8.70 8.03 -8.34
N ILE A 308 7.44 7.82 -7.97
CA ILE A 308 6.70 8.69 -7.07
C ILE A 308 6.60 7.98 -5.72
N TYR A 309 7.09 8.63 -4.67
CA TYR A 309 6.91 8.14 -3.31
C TYR A 309 5.50 8.53 -2.83
N GLN A 310 4.69 7.55 -2.50
CA GLN A 310 3.34 7.78 -2.02
C GLN A 310 3.31 7.71 -0.50
N ALA A 311 2.62 8.66 0.11
CA ALA A 311 2.42 8.72 1.55
C ALA A 311 1.05 9.31 1.88
N THR A 312 0.64 9.16 3.13
CA THR A 312 -0.53 9.83 3.70
C THR A 312 -0.24 10.33 5.10
N VAL A 313 -1.18 11.12 5.63
CA VAL A 313 -1.25 11.53 7.03
C VAL A 313 -2.55 10.99 7.62
N VAL A 314 -2.45 10.31 8.76
CA VAL A 314 -3.60 9.87 9.57
C VAL A 314 -3.66 10.72 10.84
N GLY A 315 -4.81 10.75 11.52
CA GLY A 315 -5.06 11.67 12.61
C GLY A 315 -6.55 11.90 12.83
N LYS A 316 -6.92 13.01 13.49
CA LYS A 316 -8.33 13.33 13.73
C LYS A 316 -9.08 13.41 12.39
N PRO A 317 -10.20 12.69 12.18
CA PRO A 317 -10.94 12.75 10.92
C PRO A 317 -11.57 14.14 10.69
N PRO A 318 -11.94 14.51 9.45
CA PRO A 318 -11.82 13.76 8.21
C PRO A 318 -10.40 13.74 7.61
N LEU A 319 -9.96 12.61 7.05
CA LEU A 319 -8.69 12.44 6.33
C LEU A 319 -8.86 11.46 5.14
N GLU A 320 -7.77 11.09 4.46
CA GLU A 320 -7.77 10.22 3.26
C GLU A 320 -8.18 8.77 3.55
N ASP A 321 -7.98 8.31 4.78
CA ASP A 321 -8.30 6.97 5.30
C ASP A 321 -9.80 6.74 5.57
N LYS A 322 -10.67 7.47 4.87
CA LYS A 322 -12.12 7.46 5.04
C LYS A 322 -12.85 6.29 4.42
#